data_AF-A0A532D5L3-F1
#
_entry.id   AF-A0A532D5L3-F1
#
_cell.length_a   1.000
_cell.length_b   1.000
_cell.length_c   1.000
_cell.angle_alpha   90.00
_cell.angle_beta   90.00
_cell.angle_gamma   90.00
#
_symmetry.space_group_name_H-M   'P 1'
#
loop_
_entity.id
_entity.type
_entity.pdbx_description
1 polymer ?
#
loop_
_entity_poly.entity_id
_entity_poly.type
_entity_poly.pdbx_seq_one_letter_code
_entity_poly.pdbx_strand_id
1 'polypeptide(L)'
;MKLSLWLPEVEMKQAPAALNLARVAPVFRYIDSGERAGRYLAEFPDMVEALDAVVMLIEEVVKIPGLRMTIADRQVVRPVQFWSALLCYWESLGEQDQPGYCLRRSARLSDVSGCPSQACLSHCQFICTRCLSVVHERGAPPVGSQLLAIARQAEVDWCPNLKLP
;
A
#
# COMPACT_ATOMS: atom_id res chain seq x y z
N MET A 1 -3.26 11.02 -5.14
CA MET A 1 -2.33 10.90 -3.98
C MET A 1 -0.93 10.54 -4.46
N LYS A 2 0.11 11.27 -4.04
CA LYS A 2 1.48 11.07 -4.57
C LYS A 2 2.15 9.81 -4.02
N LEU A 3 2.68 8.97 -4.90
CA LEU A 3 3.52 7.82 -4.56
C LEU A 3 4.92 8.02 -5.15
N SER A 4 5.96 7.83 -4.34
CA SER A 4 7.35 7.90 -4.79
C SER A 4 8.08 6.60 -4.42
N LEU A 5 8.81 6.01 -5.36
CA LEU A 5 9.64 4.83 -5.17
C LEU A 5 11.10 5.16 -5.46
N TRP A 6 11.98 4.91 -4.49
CA TRP A 6 13.41 5.00 -4.65
C TRP A 6 13.97 3.60 -4.79
N LEU A 7 14.41 3.31 -6.00
CA LEU A 7 14.87 2.01 -6.46
C LEU A 7 16.39 1.98 -6.48
N PRO A 8 17.05 1.06 -5.79
CA PRO A 8 18.51 1.06 -5.70
C PRO A 8 19.14 0.54 -7.00
N GLU A 9 20.12 1.28 -7.53
CA GLU A 9 20.65 1.06 -8.90
C GLU A 9 21.20 -0.35 -9.12
N VAL A 10 21.93 -0.91 -8.14
CA VAL A 10 22.61 -2.21 -8.26
C VAL A 10 21.60 -3.33 -8.49
N GLU A 11 20.53 -3.34 -7.70
CA GLU A 11 19.46 -4.31 -7.78
C GLU A 11 18.63 -4.09 -9.05
N MET A 12 18.36 -2.84 -9.43
CA MET A 12 17.60 -2.53 -10.65
C MET A 12 18.35 -2.90 -11.94
N LYS A 13 19.68 -2.86 -11.94
CA LYS A 13 20.49 -3.38 -13.06
C LYS A 13 20.34 -4.90 -13.23
N GLN A 14 20.02 -5.62 -12.16
CA GLN A 14 19.78 -7.07 -12.17
C GLN A 14 18.30 -7.41 -12.44
N ALA A 15 17.39 -6.43 -12.36
CA ALA A 15 15.96 -6.57 -12.57
C ALA A 15 15.47 -5.69 -13.73
N PRO A 16 15.81 -6.02 -15.00
CA PRO A 16 15.48 -5.17 -16.15
C PRO A 16 13.97 -4.99 -16.39
N ALA A 17 13.15 -5.99 -16.04
CA ALA A 17 11.69 -5.88 -16.11
C ALA A 17 11.16 -4.80 -15.16
N ALA A 18 11.58 -4.84 -13.90
CA ALA A 18 11.26 -3.83 -12.88
C ALA A 18 11.72 -2.43 -13.30
N LEU A 19 12.92 -2.31 -13.91
CA LEU A 19 13.44 -1.03 -14.38
C LEU A 19 12.61 -0.45 -15.53
N ASN A 20 12.15 -1.30 -16.45
CA ASN A 20 11.28 -0.87 -17.54
C ASN A 20 9.92 -0.41 -17.04
N LEU A 21 9.33 -1.11 -16.07
CA LEU A 21 8.08 -0.67 -15.42
C LEU A 21 8.28 0.66 -14.67
N ALA A 22 9.41 0.84 -14.00
CA ALA A 22 9.70 2.08 -13.29
C ALA A 22 9.75 3.30 -14.23
N ARG A 23 10.22 3.11 -15.47
CA ARG A 23 10.27 4.15 -16.50
C ARG A 23 8.90 4.59 -17.02
N VAL A 24 7.84 3.81 -16.76
CA VAL A 24 6.46 4.18 -17.10
C VAL A 24 5.90 5.24 -16.14
N ALA A 25 6.54 5.44 -14.98
CA ALA A 25 6.13 6.47 -14.04
C ALA A 25 6.14 7.87 -14.71
N PRO A 26 5.12 8.71 -14.45
CA PRO A 26 5.05 10.07 -15.00
C PRO A 26 6.32 10.89 -14.75
N VAL A 27 6.99 10.64 -13.62
CA VAL A 27 8.30 11.22 -13.31
C VAL A 27 9.27 10.07 -13.04
N PHE A 28 10.29 9.94 -13.90
CA PHE A 28 11.38 8.99 -13.72
C PHE A 28 12.73 9.70 -13.84
N ARG A 29 13.60 9.55 -12.83
CA ARG A 29 14.95 10.14 -12.84
C ARG A 29 15.98 9.31 -12.12
N TYR A 30 17.23 9.38 -12.55
CA TYR A 30 18.36 8.85 -11.81
C TYR A 30 18.89 9.92 -10.84
N ILE A 31 19.15 9.53 -9.60
CA ILE A 31 19.71 10.36 -8.53
C ILE A 31 21.07 9.75 -8.18
N ASP A 32 22.12 10.43 -8.61
CA ASP A 32 23.48 10.11 -8.19
C ASP A 32 23.66 10.49 -6.72
N SER A 33 24.23 9.59 -5.92
CA SER A 33 24.52 9.85 -4.51
C SER A 33 26.00 10.11 -4.22
N GLY A 34 26.86 10.15 -5.26
CA GLY A 34 28.27 10.51 -5.18
C GLY A 34 29.16 9.45 -4.52
N GLU A 35 28.81 8.99 -3.32
CA GLU A 35 29.60 8.05 -2.49
C GLU A 35 28.94 6.67 -2.33
N ARG A 36 27.70 6.50 -2.77
CA ARG A 36 26.99 5.21 -2.83
C ARG A 36 26.44 4.98 -4.23
N ALA A 37 26.12 3.72 -4.53
CA ALA A 37 25.36 3.41 -5.74
C ALA A 37 24.11 4.29 -5.81
N GLY A 38 23.84 4.83 -7.00
CA GLY A 38 22.75 5.77 -7.19
C GLY A 38 21.39 5.11 -7.00
N ARG A 39 20.34 5.91 -7.19
CA ARG A 39 18.97 5.43 -7.13
C ARG A 39 18.16 5.95 -8.28
N TYR A 40 17.26 5.13 -8.80
CA TYR A 40 16.19 5.63 -9.65
C TYR A 40 15.03 6.09 -8.76
N LEU A 41 14.46 7.26 -9.06
CA LEU A 41 13.19 7.70 -8.53
C LEU A 41 12.12 7.48 -9.60
N ALA A 42 11.10 6.70 -9.25
CA ALA A 42 9.85 6.61 -9.99
C ALA A 42 8.75 7.28 -9.14
N GLU A 43 8.08 8.29 -9.68
CA GLU A 43 7.06 9.05 -8.98
C GLU A 43 5.77 9.15 -9.78
N PHE A 44 4.67 8.90 -9.07
CA PHE A 44 3.29 8.98 -9.53
C PHE A 44 2.62 10.11 -8.75
N PRO A 45 2.44 11.31 -9.34
CA PRO A 45 1.77 12.43 -8.68
C PRO A 45 0.36 12.08 -8.20
N ASP A 46 -0.35 11.26 -8.99
CA ASP A 46 -1.54 10.55 -8.55
C ASP A 46 -1.43 9.05 -8.81
N MET A 47 -1.24 8.27 -7.74
CA MET A 47 -1.17 6.82 -7.83
C MET A 47 -2.49 6.16 -8.20
N VAL A 48 -3.64 6.81 -7.97
CA VAL A 48 -4.96 6.23 -8.23
C VAL A 48 -5.27 6.31 -9.72
N GLU A 49 -4.85 7.38 -10.41
CA GLU A 49 -4.99 7.50 -11.86
C GLU A 49 -4.09 6.52 -12.64
N ALA A 50 -2.93 6.18 -12.06
CA ALA A 50 -1.95 5.27 -12.65
C ALA A 50 -1.98 3.87 -12.01
N LEU A 51 -3.12 3.46 -11.45
CA LEU A 51 -3.22 2.30 -10.56
C LEU A 51 -2.66 1.00 -11.16
N ASP A 52 -2.97 0.71 -12.43
CA ASP A 52 -2.47 -0.48 -13.14
C ASP A 52 -0.94 -0.52 -13.16
N ALA A 53 -0.31 0.60 -13.57
CA ALA A 53 1.14 0.74 -13.64
C ALA A 53 1.78 0.65 -12.26
N VAL A 54 1.14 1.24 -11.25
CA VAL A 54 1.59 1.22 -9.87
C VAL A 54 1.56 -0.20 -9.29
N VAL A 55 0.47 -0.96 -9.50
CA VAL A 55 0.33 -2.36 -9.07
C VAL A 55 1.42 -3.23 -9.68
N MET A 56 1.59 -3.17 -11.01
CA MET A 56 2.61 -3.96 -11.72
C MET A 56 4.03 -3.60 -11.26
N LEU A 57 4.34 -2.32 -11.10
CA LEU A 57 5.66 -1.90 -10.64
C LEU A 57 5.94 -2.42 -9.22
N ILE A 58 5.01 -2.23 -8.29
CA ILE A 58 5.22 -2.64 -6.90
C ILE A 58 5.34 -4.16 -6.79
N GLU A 59 4.56 -4.94 -7.54
CA GLU A 59 4.69 -6.40 -7.57
C GLU A 59 6.15 -6.83 -7.87
N GLU A 60 6.77 -6.18 -8.85
CA GLU A 60 8.15 -6.47 -9.25
C GLU A 60 9.19 -5.96 -8.25
N VAL A 61 8.95 -4.80 -7.60
CA VAL A 61 9.98 -4.17 -6.75
C VAL A 61 9.82 -4.45 -5.25
N VAL A 62 8.67 -4.93 -4.78
CA VAL A 62 8.35 -5.02 -3.34
C VAL A 62 9.31 -5.91 -2.55
N LYS A 63 9.94 -6.89 -3.22
CA LYS A 63 10.92 -7.81 -2.63
C LYS A 63 12.37 -7.36 -2.84
N ILE A 64 12.60 -6.29 -3.59
CA ILE A 64 13.95 -5.78 -3.86
C ILE A 64 14.54 -5.19 -2.57
N PRO A 65 15.71 -5.68 -2.11
CA PRO A 65 16.40 -5.10 -0.97
C PRO A 65 16.68 -3.61 -1.19
N GLY A 66 16.49 -2.79 -0.16
CA GLY A 66 16.81 -1.36 -0.23
C GLY A 66 15.77 -0.49 -0.96
N LEU A 67 14.66 -1.08 -1.43
CA LEU A 67 13.48 -0.31 -1.86
C LEU A 67 13.06 0.66 -0.76
N ARG A 68 12.84 1.92 -1.13
CA ARG A 68 12.13 2.88 -0.28
C ARG A 68 10.92 3.39 -1.02
N MET A 69 9.85 3.65 -0.28
CA MET A 69 8.60 4.11 -0.84
C MET A 69 7.94 5.11 0.11
N THR A 70 7.31 6.13 -0.45
CA THR A 70 6.52 7.07 0.31
C THR A 70 5.19 7.33 -0.38
N ILE A 71 4.18 7.63 0.43
CA ILE A 71 2.86 8.05 0.01
C ILE A 71 2.58 9.39 0.68
N ALA A 72 2.30 10.43 -0.11
CA ALA A 72 2.13 11.79 0.39
C ALA A 72 3.24 12.17 1.39
N ASP A 73 4.50 11.85 1.03
CA ASP A 73 5.73 12.07 1.81
C ASP A 73 5.86 11.25 3.11
N ARG A 74 4.87 10.43 3.46
CA ARG A 74 4.95 9.43 4.53
C ARG A 74 5.67 8.18 4.05
N GLN A 75 6.69 7.72 4.76
CA GLN A 75 7.34 6.45 4.45
C GLN A 75 6.37 5.27 4.63
N VAL A 76 6.37 4.37 3.65
CA VAL A 76 5.74 3.05 3.76
C VAL A 76 6.68 2.13 4.52
N VAL A 77 6.25 1.67 5.68
CA VAL A 77 7.05 0.85 6.60
C VAL A 77 6.92 -0.63 6.25
N ARG A 78 5.77 -1.02 5.69
CA ARG A 78 5.46 -2.42 5.34
C ARG A 78 5.10 -2.56 3.86
N PRO A 79 6.08 -2.56 2.94
CA PRO A 79 5.83 -2.58 1.49
C PRO A 79 4.97 -3.77 1.02
N VAL A 80 5.15 -4.96 1.59
CA VAL A 80 4.35 -6.16 1.25
C VAL A 80 2.89 -6.02 1.69
N GLN A 81 2.66 -5.43 2.87
CA GLN A 81 1.30 -5.15 3.35
C GLN A 81 0.62 -4.11 2.47
N PHE A 82 1.33 -3.04 2.12
CA PHE A 82 0.85 -2.03 1.18
C PHE A 82 0.52 -2.63 -0.20
N TRP A 83 1.41 -3.42 -0.80
CA TRP A 83 1.15 -4.11 -2.06
C TRP A 83 -0.11 -4.98 -1.99
N SER A 84 -0.27 -5.74 -0.90
CA SER A 84 -1.45 -6.60 -0.72
C SER A 84 -2.74 -5.78 -0.69
N ALA A 85 -2.68 -4.59 -0.08
CA ALA A 85 -3.79 -3.66 -0.01
C ALA A 85 -4.12 -3.03 -1.35
N LEU A 86 -3.08 -2.63 -2.05
CA LEU A 86 -3.18 -2.05 -3.38
C LEU A 86 -3.80 -3.05 -4.36
N LEU A 87 -3.31 -4.28 -4.37
CA LEU A 87 -3.81 -5.35 -5.22
C LEU A 87 -5.29 -5.66 -4.91
N CYS A 88 -5.66 -5.74 -3.63
CA CYS A 88 -7.05 -5.93 -3.23
C CYS A 88 -7.96 -4.83 -3.75
N TYR A 89 -7.54 -3.56 -3.62
CA TYR A 89 -8.28 -2.42 -4.14
C TYR A 89 -8.42 -2.48 -5.66
N TRP A 90 -7.32 -2.74 -6.37
CA TRP A 90 -7.30 -2.86 -7.83
C TRP A 90 -8.26 -3.95 -8.33
N GLU A 91 -8.18 -5.17 -7.78
CA GLU A 91 -9.06 -6.27 -8.18
C GLU A 91 -10.54 -5.97 -7.86
N SER A 92 -10.81 -5.22 -6.77
CA SER A 92 -12.18 -4.84 -6.41
C SER A 92 -12.85 -3.92 -7.44
N LEU A 93 -12.08 -3.17 -8.24
CA LEU A 93 -12.64 -2.26 -9.25
C LEU A 93 -13.31 -3.02 -10.41
N GLY A 94 -12.90 -4.26 -10.67
CA GLY A 94 -13.48 -5.12 -11.72
C GLY A 94 -14.75 -5.85 -11.29
N GLU A 95 -15.18 -5.71 -10.05
CA GLU A 95 -16.27 -6.49 -9.46
C GLU A 95 -17.59 -5.71 -9.42
N GLN A 96 -18.71 -6.39 -9.68
CA GLN A 96 -20.04 -5.77 -9.60
C GLN A 96 -20.42 -5.42 -8.16
N ASP A 97 -20.04 -6.28 -7.21
CA ASP A 97 -20.20 -6.08 -5.77
C ASP A 97 -18.82 -5.90 -5.14
N GLN A 98 -18.23 -4.72 -5.34
CA GLN A 98 -16.93 -4.35 -4.76
C GLN A 98 -16.91 -4.52 -3.23
N PRO A 99 -17.96 -4.10 -2.47
CA PRO A 99 -18.02 -4.34 -1.04
C PRO A 99 -17.98 -5.82 -0.66
N GLY A 100 -18.77 -6.66 -1.33
CA GLY A 100 -18.79 -8.10 -1.05
C GLY A 100 -17.54 -8.84 -1.52
N TYR A 101 -16.94 -8.43 -2.63
CA TYR A 101 -15.65 -8.98 -3.10
C TYR A 101 -14.57 -8.78 -2.04
N CYS A 102 -14.44 -7.54 -1.59
CA CYS A 102 -13.58 -7.18 -0.48
C CYS A 102 -13.93 -8.08 0.71
N LEU A 103 -15.17 -8.09 1.22
CA LEU A 103 -15.53 -8.88 2.41
C LEU A 103 -15.11 -10.36 2.31
N ARG A 104 -15.32 -11.00 1.15
CA ARG A 104 -14.89 -12.39 0.90
C ARG A 104 -13.37 -12.56 0.95
N ARG A 105 -12.60 -11.62 0.40
CA ARG A 105 -11.13 -11.68 0.43
C ARG A 105 -10.58 -11.49 1.84
N SER A 106 -11.18 -10.60 2.63
CA SER A 106 -10.82 -10.43 4.04
C SER A 106 -11.09 -11.69 4.87
N ALA A 107 -12.21 -12.38 4.66
CA ALA A 107 -12.52 -13.61 5.38
C ALA A 107 -11.44 -14.69 5.16
N ARG A 108 -10.97 -14.86 3.91
CA ARG A 108 -9.88 -15.79 3.58
C ARG A 108 -8.55 -15.43 4.23
N LEU A 109 -8.25 -14.14 4.40
CA LEU A 109 -7.01 -13.69 5.05
C LEU A 109 -7.10 -13.80 6.58
N SER A 110 -8.27 -13.55 7.17
CA SER A 110 -8.54 -13.77 8.60
C SER A 110 -8.30 -15.21 9.03
N ASP A 111 -8.66 -16.18 8.18
CA ASP A 111 -8.40 -17.61 8.41
C ASP A 111 -6.89 -17.92 8.48
N VAL A 112 -6.04 -17.09 7.86
CA VAL A 112 -4.58 -17.23 7.82
C VAL A 112 -3.86 -16.35 8.86
N SER A 113 -4.48 -15.24 9.29
CA SER A 113 -3.83 -14.19 10.10
C SER A 113 -4.54 -13.83 11.41
N GLY A 114 -5.44 -14.70 11.89
CA GLY A 114 -5.81 -14.76 13.32
C GLY A 114 -6.71 -13.63 13.83
N CYS A 115 -7.40 -12.87 12.97
CA CYS A 115 -8.45 -11.96 13.41
C CYS A 115 -9.85 -12.60 13.21
N PRO A 116 -10.50 -13.14 14.26
CA PRO A 116 -11.70 -13.97 14.15
C PRO A 116 -13.01 -13.18 13.98
N SER A 117 -12.96 -11.90 13.56
CA SER A 117 -14.13 -11.01 13.59
C SER A 117 -14.62 -10.59 12.21
N GLN A 118 -15.85 -10.96 11.90
CA GLN A 118 -16.55 -10.64 10.64
C GLN A 118 -17.05 -9.18 10.54
N ALA A 119 -16.94 -8.38 11.61
CA ALA A 119 -17.52 -7.02 11.71
C ALA A 119 -16.67 -5.90 11.07
N CYS A 120 -15.83 -6.22 10.09
CA CYS A 120 -14.91 -5.29 9.44
C CYS A 120 -15.64 -4.41 8.41
N LEU A 121 -15.94 -3.15 8.75
CA LEU A 121 -16.69 -2.20 7.92
C LEU A 121 -15.79 -1.15 7.22
N SER A 122 -14.52 -1.47 6.94
CA SER A 122 -13.67 -0.61 6.11
C SER A 122 -13.63 -1.16 4.67
N HIS A 123 -14.04 -0.33 3.71
CA HIS A 123 -13.91 -0.63 2.27
C HIS A 123 -12.44 -0.81 1.83
N CYS A 124 -11.49 -0.37 2.67
CA CYS A 124 -10.05 -0.59 2.53
C CYS A 124 -9.59 -1.52 3.64
N GLN A 125 -9.45 -2.80 3.30
CA GLN A 125 -9.69 -3.92 4.22
C GLN A 125 -8.61 -4.26 5.25
N PHE A 126 -7.65 -3.37 5.51
CA PHE A 126 -6.58 -3.63 6.48
C PHE A 126 -6.91 -3.08 7.88
N ILE A 127 -8.12 -2.53 8.07
CA ILE A 127 -8.58 -2.01 9.36
C ILE A 127 -9.86 -2.72 9.76
N CYS A 128 -9.75 -3.72 10.65
CA CYS A 128 -10.92 -4.26 11.36
C CYS A 128 -11.19 -3.49 12.65
N THR A 129 -12.46 -3.15 12.88
CA THR A 129 -12.97 -2.58 14.14
C THR A 129 -12.66 -3.44 15.37
N ARG A 130 -12.42 -4.76 15.23
CA ARG A 130 -11.89 -5.59 16.33
C ARG A 130 -10.37 -5.60 16.47
N CYS A 131 -9.58 -5.41 15.42
CA CYS A 131 -8.14 -5.09 15.58
C CYS A 131 -7.96 -3.74 16.29
N LEU A 132 -8.87 -2.80 16.02
CA LEU A 132 -9.05 -1.58 16.81
C LEU A 132 -9.50 -1.88 18.25
N SER A 133 -10.31 -2.93 18.46
CA SER A 133 -10.82 -3.30 19.78
C SER A 133 -9.83 -4.03 20.70
N VAL A 134 -8.79 -4.68 20.16
CA VAL A 134 -7.66 -5.19 20.97
C VAL A 134 -6.89 -4.01 21.59
N VAL A 135 -6.95 -2.81 21.00
CA VAL A 135 -6.56 -1.55 21.65
C VAL A 135 -7.68 -1.01 22.58
N HIS A 136 -8.97 -1.33 22.30
CA HIS A 136 -10.13 -0.96 23.13
C HIS A 136 -10.29 -1.71 24.44
N GLU A 137 -9.56 -2.80 24.72
CA GLU A 137 -9.68 -3.44 26.04
C GLU A 137 -9.28 -2.52 27.22
N ARG A 138 -8.93 -1.24 26.96
CA ARG A 138 -8.76 -0.19 27.97
C ARG A 138 -9.33 1.22 27.62
N GLY A 139 -10.40 1.41 26.83
CA GLY A 139 -11.00 2.77 26.75
C GLY A 139 -11.95 3.11 25.60
N ALA A 140 -12.48 4.35 25.66
CA ALA A 140 -13.49 5.00 24.82
C ALA A 140 -13.29 4.88 23.28
N PRO A 141 -14.36 5.06 22.46
CA PRO A 141 -14.28 4.95 21.00
C PRO A 141 -13.14 5.79 20.42
N PRO A 142 -12.47 5.31 19.36
CA PRO A 142 -11.30 5.99 18.85
C PRO A 142 -11.73 7.27 18.13
N VAL A 143 -11.18 8.40 18.59
CA VAL A 143 -11.31 9.70 17.92
C VAL A 143 -10.67 9.59 16.52
N GLY A 144 -11.12 10.38 15.53
CA GLY A 144 -10.66 10.27 14.12
C GLY A 144 -9.13 10.22 13.92
N SER A 145 -8.35 10.87 14.80
CA SER A 145 -6.88 10.80 14.80
C SER A 145 -6.31 9.41 15.10
N GLN A 146 -6.98 8.62 15.96
CA GLN A 146 -6.59 7.24 16.25
C GLN A 146 -6.90 6.34 15.05
N LEU A 147 -8.06 6.50 14.42
CA LEU A 147 -8.41 5.74 13.22
C LEU A 147 -7.43 6.00 12.06
N LEU A 148 -6.97 7.25 11.89
CA LEU A 148 -5.91 7.57 10.93
C LEU A 148 -4.58 6.88 11.27
N ALA A 149 -4.19 6.84 12.55
CA ALA A 149 -2.98 6.15 12.99
C ALA A 149 -3.04 4.64 12.69
N ILE A 150 -4.20 4.02 12.92
CA ILE A 150 -4.39 2.62 12.57
C ILE A 150 -4.40 2.41 11.04
N ALA A 151 -5.04 3.30 10.28
CA ALA A 151 -5.00 3.25 8.81
C ALA A 151 -3.58 3.31 8.26
N ARG A 152 -2.70 4.13 8.86
CA ARG A 152 -1.28 4.20 8.54
C ARG A 152 -0.55 2.92 8.90
N GLN A 153 -0.78 2.37 10.08
CA GLN A 153 -0.17 1.10 10.51
C GLN A 153 -0.58 -0.07 9.61
N ALA A 154 -1.79 -0.01 9.09
CA ALA A 154 -2.36 -0.93 8.14
C ALA A 154 -1.94 -0.68 6.68
N GLU A 155 -1.21 0.42 6.43
CA GLU A 155 -0.80 0.91 5.10
C GLU A 155 -1.98 1.07 4.13
N VAL A 156 -3.09 1.65 4.59
CA VAL A 156 -4.32 1.91 3.80
C VAL A 156 -4.88 3.32 3.92
N ASP A 157 -4.20 4.23 4.61
CA ASP A 157 -4.59 5.65 4.70
C ASP A 157 -4.65 6.37 3.34
N TRP A 158 -4.13 5.73 2.28
CA TRP A 158 -4.16 6.20 0.91
C TRP A 158 -5.41 5.83 0.13
N CYS A 159 -6.18 4.86 0.61
CA CYS A 159 -7.22 4.23 -0.16
C CYS A 159 -8.43 5.17 -0.35
N PRO A 160 -8.89 5.41 -1.60
CA PRO A 160 -9.98 6.37 -1.87
C PRO A 160 -11.31 6.02 -1.18
N ASN A 161 -11.55 4.74 -0.91
CA ASN A 161 -12.77 4.28 -0.26
C ASN A 161 -12.70 4.34 1.28
N LEU A 162 -11.56 4.75 1.86
CA LEU A 162 -11.40 4.88 3.30
C LEU A 162 -12.12 6.15 3.76
N LYS A 163 -13.24 5.98 4.44
CA LYS A 163 -13.98 7.07 5.10
C LYS A 163 -13.66 7.06 6.58
N LEU A 164 -12.87 8.03 7.02
CA LEU A 164 -12.63 8.28 8.44
C LEU A 164 -13.66 9.33 8.93
N PRO A 165 -14.26 9.13 10.12
CA PRO A 165 -15.14 10.12 10.75
C PRO A 165 -14.38 11.36 11.24
#